data_AF-A0A829GG77-F1
#
_entry.id   AF-A0A829GG77-F1
#
_cell.length_a   1.000
_cell.length_b   1.000
_cell.length_c   1.000
_cell.angle_alpha   90.00
_cell.angle_beta   90.00
_cell.angle_gamma   90.00
#
_symmetry.space_group_name_H-M   'P 1'
#
loop_
_entity.id
_entity.type
_entity.pdbx_description
1 polymer ?
#
loop_
_entity_poly.entity_id
_entity_poly.type
_entity_poly.pdbx_seq_one_letter_code
_entity_poly.pdbx_strand_id
1 'polypeptide(L)'
;MKFNKVMITLVAAVTLAGSASAVTPVFADTSDSIASNKSETNALLKQIEDANTEVINLNKQIDTKNGQISDATAKISATDAKISSLSGEIVAAQKNVTARKNNLKDQLISLQKKAGNSVSGNVYIDFVLNSQNLSDLIARTMTVGKLSQASKDALDAVTVAKDKLAGLKTEQENARQTLVSTKASLETQKSQLVSLQKDANDKQDALNKQIADHKDELVALQSQFAQEQSEAAAATQAALKTVAASTASSSTTSSSSSATSTSTIANNTSSSSNNSSSIINNNTTSGSGSHADYSSSGNTYPWGQCTWYVKSVASWAGNGWGNGAQWGSSAAAAGFTVNHTPAAGSIIVFAAGQSVGGQWTADGSYGHVAYVQSVSGDSVTISQGGMGFSSPTGPNTQTISGASSYVYIHR
;
A
#
# COMPACT_ATOMS: atom_id res chain seq x y z
N MET A 1 -2.82 -11.13 -3.56
CA MET A 1 -2.96 -12.49 -2.99
C MET A 1 -4.45 -12.77 -2.73
N LYS A 2 -4.85 -14.01 -2.42
CA LYS A 2 -6.23 -14.34 -2.00
C LYS A 2 -6.33 -14.21 -0.47
N PHE A 3 -6.82 -13.09 0.03
CA PHE A 3 -7.03 -12.91 1.47
C PHE A 3 -8.21 -13.78 1.95
N ASN A 4 -7.95 -14.70 2.88
CA ASN A 4 -9.00 -15.44 3.56
C ASN A 4 -9.80 -14.50 4.47
N LYS A 5 -11.12 -14.53 4.36
CA LYS A 5 -12.03 -13.77 5.22
C LYS A 5 -12.27 -14.55 6.51
N VAL A 6 -11.73 -14.06 7.63
CA VAL A 6 -12.11 -14.53 8.98
C VAL A 6 -12.87 -13.40 9.66
N MET A 7 -14.10 -13.69 10.07
CA MET A 7 -15.11 -12.73 10.55
C MET A 7 -15.19 -12.82 12.07
N ILE A 8 -14.78 -11.77 12.80
CA ILE A 8 -14.73 -11.79 14.27
C ILE A 8 -15.50 -10.60 14.83
N THR A 9 -16.69 -10.87 15.36
CA THR A 9 -17.50 -9.90 16.10
C THR A 9 -17.33 -10.19 17.59
N LEU A 10 -16.89 -9.21 18.38
CA LEU A 10 -16.75 -9.37 19.84
C LEU A 10 -18.04 -8.92 20.54
N VAL A 11 -18.71 -9.83 21.25
CA VAL A 11 -19.89 -9.51 22.08
C VAL A 11 -19.42 -9.20 23.50
N ALA A 12 -19.67 -7.97 23.95
CA ALA A 12 -19.21 -7.50 25.27
C ALA A 12 -20.38 -6.92 26.09
N ALA A 13 -21.07 -7.77 26.86
CA ALA A 13 -21.87 -7.37 28.02
C ALA A 13 -22.33 -8.58 28.85
N VAL A 14 -21.68 -8.83 30.01
CA VAL A 14 -22.30 -9.55 31.14
C VAL A 14 -21.94 -8.80 32.41
N THR A 15 -22.88 -8.02 32.93
CA THR A 15 -22.75 -7.33 34.23
C THR A 15 -23.01 -8.33 35.35
N LEU A 16 -21.96 -8.78 36.03
CA LEU A 16 -22.08 -9.74 37.12
C LEU A 16 -22.59 -9.07 38.40
N ALA A 17 -23.89 -9.17 38.67
CA ALA A 17 -24.48 -8.77 39.95
C ALA A 17 -24.33 -9.90 40.97
N GLY A 18 -23.64 -9.65 42.09
CA GLY A 18 -23.38 -10.68 43.10
C GLY A 18 -23.24 -10.12 44.52
N SER A 19 -24.24 -10.35 45.36
CA SER A 19 -24.14 -10.22 46.82
C SER A 19 -23.41 -11.44 47.41
N ALA A 20 -22.46 -11.22 48.32
CA ALA A 20 -21.50 -12.24 48.74
C ALA A 20 -22.03 -13.30 49.73
N SER A 21 -21.47 -14.52 49.67
CA SER A 21 -21.16 -15.37 50.84
C SER A 21 -20.26 -16.57 50.50
N ALA A 22 -18.95 -16.41 50.76
CA ALA A 22 -17.98 -17.44 51.17
C ALA A 22 -18.04 -18.89 50.59
N VAL A 23 -17.73 -19.08 49.30
CA VAL A 23 -17.04 -20.31 48.81
C VAL A 23 -16.07 -19.93 47.67
N THR A 24 -14.76 -19.94 47.91
CA THR A 24 -13.72 -19.66 46.90
C THR A 24 -12.46 -20.47 47.19
N PRO A 25 -12.11 -21.45 46.33
CA PRO A 25 -11.11 -21.15 45.30
C PRO A 25 -11.48 -21.59 43.87
N VAL A 26 -12.62 -22.27 43.69
CA VAL A 26 -13.01 -23.03 42.47
C VAL A 26 -12.90 -22.26 41.14
N PHE A 27 -12.96 -20.93 41.17
CA PHE A 27 -13.04 -20.08 39.97
C PHE A 27 -11.73 -19.33 39.61
N ALA A 28 -10.64 -19.51 40.37
CA ALA A 28 -9.40 -18.79 40.15
C ALA A 28 -8.69 -19.23 38.85
N ASP A 29 -8.34 -20.52 38.74
CA ASP A 29 -7.62 -21.11 37.60
C ASP A 29 -8.23 -20.76 36.22
N THR A 30 -9.54 -20.98 36.07
CA THR A 30 -10.28 -20.69 34.83
C THR A 30 -10.32 -19.19 34.52
N SER A 31 -10.39 -18.32 35.55
CA SER A 31 -10.35 -16.87 35.40
C SER A 31 -8.97 -16.37 34.98
N ASP A 32 -7.90 -16.89 35.60
CA ASP A 32 -6.51 -16.52 35.30
C ASP A 32 -6.10 -17.02 33.90
N SER A 33 -6.60 -18.19 33.48
CA SER A 33 -6.46 -18.69 32.10
C SER A 33 -7.11 -17.76 31.07
N ILE A 34 -8.32 -17.27 31.35
CA ILE A 34 -9.01 -16.26 30.51
C ILE A 34 -8.24 -14.92 30.48
N ALA A 35 -7.51 -14.57 31.54
CA ALA A 35 -6.65 -13.39 31.56
C ALA A 35 -5.36 -13.59 30.74
N SER A 36 -4.71 -14.75 30.83
CA SER A 36 -3.49 -15.07 30.07
C SER A 36 -3.76 -15.09 28.57
N ASN A 37 -4.77 -15.84 28.12
CA ASN A 37 -5.15 -15.94 26.71
C ASN A 37 -5.45 -14.55 26.07
N LYS A 38 -6.08 -13.63 26.84
CA LYS A 38 -6.27 -12.23 26.40
C LYS A 38 -4.96 -11.45 26.31
N SER A 39 -4.02 -11.66 27.23
CA SER A 39 -2.69 -11.05 27.21
C SER A 39 -1.89 -11.51 25.99
N GLU A 40 -1.89 -12.82 25.74
CA GLU A 40 -1.23 -13.47 24.60
C GLU A 40 -1.85 -13.02 23.26
N THR A 41 -3.18 -12.94 23.18
CA THR A 41 -3.88 -12.37 22.01
C THR A 41 -3.44 -10.92 21.72
N ASN A 42 -3.27 -10.08 22.74
CA ASN A 42 -2.75 -8.72 22.56
C ASN A 42 -1.28 -8.71 22.10
N ALA A 43 -0.45 -9.63 22.59
CA ALA A 43 0.94 -9.77 22.15
C ALA A 43 1.05 -10.25 20.69
N LEU A 44 0.13 -11.12 20.24
CA LEU A 44 0.04 -11.56 18.84
C LEU A 44 -0.48 -10.44 17.92
N LEU A 45 -1.47 -9.66 18.37
CA LEU A 45 -1.95 -8.47 17.65
C LEU A 45 -0.82 -7.47 17.40
N LYS A 46 0.03 -7.21 18.41
CA LYS A 46 1.22 -6.36 18.24
C LYS A 46 2.22 -6.96 17.23
N GLN A 47 2.47 -8.26 17.29
CA GLN A 47 3.36 -8.91 16.31
C GLN A 47 2.83 -8.82 14.87
N ILE A 48 1.51 -8.78 14.66
CA ILE A 48 0.90 -8.49 13.36
C ILE A 48 1.10 -7.03 12.95
N GLU A 49 1.03 -6.07 13.87
CA GLU A 49 1.32 -4.65 13.58
C GLU A 49 2.80 -4.44 13.19
N ASP A 50 3.72 -5.06 13.93
CA ASP A 50 5.16 -5.06 13.62
C ASP A 50 5.43 -5.72 12.23
N ALA A 51 4.78 -6.87 11.93
CA ALA A 51 4.93 -7.56 10.64
C ALA A 51 4.30 -6.80 9.45
N ASN A 52 3.15 -6.15 9.63
CA ASN A 52 2.57 -5.26 8.62
C ASN A 52 3.53 -4.09 8.32
N THR A 53 4.15 -3.52 9.35
CA THR A 53 5.13 -2.44 9.22
C THR A 53 6.38 -2.90 8.47
N GLU A 54 6.83 -4.13 8.70
CA GLU A 54 7.90 -4.79 7.94
C GLU A 54 7.55 -4.93 6.45
N VAL A 55 6.36 -5.47 6.11
CA VAL A 55 5.86 -5.59 4.73
C VAL A 55 5.76 -4.23 4.01
N ILE A 56 5.25 -3.19 4.69
CA ILE A 56 5.16 -1.83 4.11
C ILE A 56 6.55 -1.27 3.79
N ASN A 57 7.53 -1.45 4.69
CA ASN A 57 8.91 -1.00 4.46
C ASN A 57 9.62 -1.82 3.37
N LEU A 58 9.32 -3.10 3.22
CA LEU A 58 9.83 -3.93 2.13
C LEU A 58 9.24 -3.51 0.77
N ASN A 59 7.93 -3.24 0.70
CA ASN A 59 7.29 -2.69 -0.50
C ASN A 59 7.94 -1.37 -0.94
N LYS A 60 8.10 -0.41 -0.02
CA LYS A 60 8.75 0.88 -0.28
C LYS A 60 10.19 0.74 -0.81
N GLN A 61 10.94 -0.25 -0.31
CA GLN A 61 12.27 -0.57 -0.84
C GLN A 61 12.20 -1.21 -2.23
N ILE A 62 11.28 -2.14 -2.48
CA ILE A 62 11.05 -2.75 -3.80
C ILE A 62 10.71 -1.68 -4.84
N ASP A 63 9.86 -0.71 -4.52
CA ASP A 63 9.52 0.39 -5.43
C ASP A 63 10.67 1.36 -5.66
N THR A 64 11.47 1.63 -4.63
CA THR A 64 12.73 2.37 -4.80
C THR A 64 13.69 1.63 -5.75
N LYS A 65 13.78 0.29 -5.67
CA LYS A 65 14.56 -0.52 -6.62
C LYS A 65 13.95 -0.55 -8.02
N ASN A 66 12.62 -0.60 -8.15
CA ASN A 66 11.92 -0.49 -9.43
C ASN A 66 12.28 0.83 -10.15
N GLY A 67 12.25 1.95 -9.42
CA GLY A 67 12.69 3.26 -9.92
C GLY A 67 14.16 3.23 -10.36
N GLN A 68 15.07 2.75 -9.52
CA GLN A 68 16.50 2.64 -9.84
C GLN A 68 16.79 1.76 -11.07
N ILE A 69 16.04 0.66 -11.27
CA ILE A 69 16.15 -0.22 -12.44
C ILE A 69 15.60 0.45 -13.71
N SER A 70 14.51 1.21 -13.59
CA SER A 70 13.95 2.02 -14.69
C SER A 70 14.96 3.08 -15.15
N ASP A 71 15.48 3.86 -14.20
CA ASP A 71 16.54 4.86 -14.41
C ASP A 71 17.78 4.28 -15.10
N ALA A 72 18.26 3.13 -14.62
CA ALA A 72 19.40 2.44 -15.22
C ALA A 72 19.09 2.00 -16.66
N THR A 73 17.88 1.49 -16.91
CA THR A 73 17.43 1.06 -18.25
C THR A 73 17.33 2.24 -19.21
N ALA A 74 16.79 3.38 -18.78
CA ALA A 74 16.74 4.61 -19.57
C ALA A 74 18.14 5.15 -19.88
N LYS A 75 19.06 5.14 -18.89
CA LYS A 75 20.46 5.55 -19.06
C LYS A 75 21.23 4.63 -20.02
N ILE A 76 20.98 3.32 -19.99
CA ILE A 76 21.53 2.35 -20.96
C ILE A 76 21.04 2.72 -22.38
N SER A 77 19.73 2.83 -22.60
CA SER A 77 19.17 3.16 -23.92
C SER A 77 19.67 4.50 -24.49
N ALA A 78 19.79 5.53 -23.64
CA ALA A 78 20.37 6.82 -24.03
C ALA A 78 21.88 6.73 -24.34
N THR A 79 22.58 5.74 -23.80
CA THR A 79 24.01 5.48 -24.07
C THR A 79 24.19 4.67 -25.35
N ASP A 80 23.33 3.66 -25.60
CA ASP A 80 23.26 2.92 -26.88
C ASP A 80 23.01 3.86 -28.06
N ALA A 81 22.11 4.84 -27.91
CA ALA A 81 21.85 5.87 -28.92
C ALA A 81 23.10 6.71 -29.24
N LYS A 82 23.89 7.11 -28.22
CA LYS A 82 25.16 7.83 -28.40
C LYS A 82 26.22 6.96 -29.09
N ILE A 83 26.36 5.70 -28.66
CA ILE A 83 27.28 4.73 -29.26
C ILE A 83 26.96 4.53 -30.74
N SER A 84 25.67 4.50 -31.10
CA SER A 84 25.19 4.43 -32.48
C SER A 84 25.56 5.69 -33.29
N SER A 85 25.28 6.90 -32.77
CA SER A 85 25.67 8.17 -33.41
C SER A 85 27.17 8.25 -33.67
N LEU A 86 27.98 8.04 -32.63
CA LEU A 86 29.45 8.04 -32.73
C LEU A 86 29.94 7.00 -33.74
N SER A 87 29.30 5.83 -33.83
CA SER A 87 29.64 4.82 -34.84
C SER A 87 29.32 5.27 -36.26
N GLY A 88 28.23 6.00 -36.48
CA GLY A 88 27.91 6.62 -37.77
C GLY A 88 28.88 7.73 -38.14
N GLU A 89 29.23 8.59 -37.20
CA GLU A 89 30.21 9.68 -37.36
C GLU A 89 31.61 9.14 -37.71
N ILE A 90 32.06 8.05 -37.08
CA ILE A 90 33.33 7.37 -37.41
C ILE A 90 33.32 6.83 -38.84
N VAL A 91 32.20 6.26 -39.31
CA VAL A 91 32.06 5.78 -40.70
C VAL A 91 32.07 6.94 -41.69
N ALA A 92 31.38 8.05 -41.39
CA ALA A 92 31.40 9.26 -42.21
C ALA A 92 32.81 9.89 -42.27
N ALA A 93 33.51 9.98 -41.14
CA ALA A 93 34.90 10.44 -41.07
C ALA A 93 35.83 9.53 -41.88
N GLN A 94 35.69 8.21 -41.78
CA GLN A 94 36.48 7.25 -42.57
C GLN A 94 36.21 7.36 -44.08
N LYS A 95 34.97 7.60 -44.50
CA LYS A 95 34.64 7.91 -45.90
C LYS A 95 35.32 9.21 -46.35
N ASN A 96 35.33 10.25 -45.51
CA ASN A 96 36.00 11.52 -45.80
C ASN A 96 37.54 11.39 -45.88
N VAL A 97 38.18 10.60 -45.00
CA VAL A 97 39.64 10.31 -45.10
C VAL A 97 39.96 9.64 -46.43
N THR A 98 39.21 8.60 -46.82
CA THR A 98 39.40 7.91 -48.11
C THR A 98 39.16 8.84 -49.30
N ALA A 99 38.10 9.66 -49.26
CA ALA A 99 37.80 10.61 -50.32
C ALA A 99 38.89 11.69 -50.46
N ARG A 100 39.40 12.24 -49.35
CA ARG A 100 40.51 13.22 -49.35
C ARG A 100 41.82 12.57 -49.84
N LYS A 101 42.14 11.36 -49.41
CA LYS A 101 43.31 10.60 -49.86
C LYS A 101 43.26 10.29 -51.37
N ASN A 102 42.09 9.95 -51.91
CA ASN A 102 41.91 9.76 -53.34
C ASN A 102 42.03 11.08 -54.11
N ASN A 103 41.38 12.16 -53.68
CA ASN A 103 41.54 13.48 -54.30
C ASN A 103 43.00 13.95 -54.31
N LEU A 104 43.74 13.77 -53.21
CA LEU A 104 45.17 14.08 -53.14
C LEU A 104 45.98 13.24 -54.15
N LYS A 105 45.70 11.94 -54.24
CA LYS A 105 46.33 11.03 -55.23
C LYS A 105 46.01 11.45 -56.66
N ASP A 106 44.77 11.76 -56.98
CA ASP A 106 44.32 12.10 -58.33
C ASP A 106 44.82 13.50 -58.75
N GLN A 107 44.91 14.44 -57.81
CA GLN A 107 45.66 15.69 -57.99
C GLN A 107 47.12 15.40 -58.35
N LEU A 108 47.85 14.65 -57.51
CA LEU A 108 49.26 14.28 -57.75
C LEU A 108 49.46 13.58 -59.10
N ILE A 109 48.56 12.66 -59.50
CA ILE A 109 48.59 11.99 -60.81
C ILE A 109 48.29 12.97 -61.94
N SER A 110 47.34 13.89 -61.80
CA SER A 110 47.04 14.90 -62.83
C SER A 110 48.22 15.85 -63.05
N LEU A 111 48.94 16.19 -61.98
CA LEU A 111 50.16 16.98 -61.99
C LEU A 111 51.31 16.19 -62.66
N GLN A 112 51.49 14.92 -62.32
CA GLN A 112 52.46 14.01 -62.96
C GLN A 112 52.13 13.71 -64.44
N LYS A 113 50.86 13.81 -64.85
CA LYS A 113 50.47 13.66 -66.26
C LYS A 113 50.71 14.93 -67.07
N LYS A 114 50.30 16.10 -66.58
CA LYS A 114 50.64 17.38 -67.26
C LYS A 114 52.16 17.58 -67.33
N ALA A 115 52.87 17.21 -66.26
CA ALA A 115 54.33 17.16 -66.18
C ALA A 115 54.99 16.45 -67.38
N GLY A 116 54.50 15.27 -67.78
CA GLY A 116 55.05 14.49 -68.88
C GLY A 116 54.87 15.12 -70.28
N ASN A 117 54.07 16.19 -70.39
CA ASN A 117 53.89 16.98 -71.60
C ASN A 117 54.65 18.32 -71.59
N SER A 118 55.34 18.67 -70.50
CA SER A 118 56.22 19.84 -70.41
C SER A 118 57.66 19.50 -70.77
N VAL A 119 58.41 20.47 -71.31
CA VAL A 119 59.79 20.32 -71.83
C VAL A 119 60.79 19.73 -70.81
N SER A 120 60.52 19.86 -69.51
CA SER A 120 61.38 19.34 -68.42
C SER A 120 60.70 18.31 -67.50
N GLY A 121 59.58 17.70 -67.91
CA GLY A 121 59.05 16.48 -67.28
C GLY A 121 58.42 16.62 -65.88
N ASN A 122 58.27 17.82 -65.31
CA ASN A 122 57.55 18.06 -64.06
C ASN A 122 56.84 19.42 -64.06
N VAL A 123 55.51 19.45 -63.93
CA VAL A 123 54.71 20.69 -64.02
C VAL A 123 54.87 21.62 -62.83
N TYR A 124 55.26 21.12 -61.66
CA TYR A 124 55.64 22.02 -60.56
C TYR A 124 57.00 22.68 -60.82
N ILE A 125 57.94 21.94 -61.41
CA ILE A 125 59.20 22.52 -61.86
C ILE A 125 58.94 23.49 -63.03
N ASP A 126 58.04 23.19 -63.96
CA ASP A 126 57.69 24.05 -65.10
C ASP A 126 56.94 25.32 -64.67
N PHE A 127 55.99 25.23 -63.71
CA PHE A 127 55.32 26.38 -63.12
C PHE A 127 56.28 27.28 -62.34
N VAL A 128 57.29 26.69 -61.69
CA VAL A 128 58.35 27.41 -60.99
C VAL A 128 59.32 28.03 -62.01
N LEU A 129 59.88 27.27 -62.96
CA LEU A 129 60.81 27.76 -63.99
C LEU A 129 60.20 28.82 -64.92
N ASN A 130 58.92 28.71 -65.27
CA ASN A 130 58.17 29.73 -66.02
C ASN A 130 57.74 30.92 -65.12
N SER A 131 58.53 31.24 -64.08
CA SER A 131 58.42 32.47 -63.31
C SER A 131 59.09 33.62 -64.06
N GLN A 132 58.46 34.79 -64.08
CA GLN A 132 59.03 35.96 -64.77
C GLN A 132 60.28 36.53 -64.06
N ASN A 133 60.42 36.29 -62.75
CA ASN A 133 61.46 36.85 -61.90
C ASN A 133 61.73 35.93 -60.68
N LEU A 134 62.88 36.09 -60.02
CA LEU A 134 63.22 35.35 -58.79
C LEU A 134 62.18 35.51 -57.65
N SER A 135 61.51 36.66 -57.54
CA SER A 135 60.43 36.85 -56.56
C SER A 135 59.18 36.03 -56.88
N ASP A 136 58.88 35.84 -58.17
CA ASP A 136 57.78 35.01 -58.67
C ASP A 136 58.12 33.50 -58.50
N LEU A 137 59.38 33.11 -58.76
CA LEU A 137 59.93 31.77 -58.48
C LEU A 137 59.65 31.34 -57.02
N ILE A 138 59.98 32.22 -56.07
CA ILE A 138 59.83 31.98 -54.63
C ILE A 138 58.36 31.98 -54.23
N ALA A 139 57.55 32.93 -54.71
CA ALA A 139 56.11 32.99 -54.44
C ALA A 139 55.37 31.74 -54.94
N ARG A 140 55.67 31.27 -56.15
CA ARG A 140 55.10 30.05 -56.73
C ARG A 140 55.51 28.80 -55.96
N THR A 141 56.79 28.67 -55.61
CA THR A 141 57.30 27.57 -54.79
C THR A 141 56.62 27.51 -53.43
N MET A 142 56.47 28.65 -52.74
CA MET A 142 55.73 28.73 -51.48
C MET A 142 54.23 28.42 -51.64
N THR A 143 53.62 28.78 -52.77
CA THR A 143 52.20 28.50 -53.04
C THR A 143 51.95 27.00 -53.23
N VAL A 144 52.84 26.32 -53.98
CA VAL A 144 52.82 24.84 -54.14
C VAL A 144 53.03 24.14 -52.80
N GLY A 145 54.02 24.59 -52.01
CA GLY A 145 54.28 24.08 -50.67
C GLY A 145 53.06 24.23 -49.74
N LYS A 146 52.46 25.43 -49.69
CA LYS A 146 51.26 25.71 -48.89
C LYS A 146 50.04 24.91 -49.32
N LEU A 147 49.84 24.67 -50.62
CA LEU A 147 48.72 23.86 -51.11
C LEU A 147 48.85 22.38 -50.70
N SER A 148 50.07 21.83 -50.82
CA SER A 148 50.37 20.46 -50.37
C SER A 148 50.24 20.33 -48.84
N GLN A 149 50.80 21.30 -48.10
CA GLN A 149 50.72 21.34 -46.64
C GLN A 149 49.27 21.44 -46.15
N ALA A 150 48.48 22.40 -46.65
CA ALA A 150 47.08 22.56 -46.26
C ALA A 150 46.24 21.31 -46.57
N SER A 151 46.56 20.59 -47.66
CA SER A 151 45.89 19.33 -48.01
C SER A 151 46.28 18.18 -47.07
N LYS A 152 47.53 18.17 -46.57
CA LYS A 152 47.99 17.26 -45.51
C LYS A 152 47.37 17.59 -44.16
N ASP A 153 47.42 18.85 -43.73
CA ASP A 153 46.82 19.32 -42.47
C ASP A 153 45.32 18.98 -42.43
N ALA A 154 44.62 19.16 -43.56
CA ALA A 154 43.22 18.80 -43.72
C ALA A 154 42.94 17.28 -43.77
N LEU A 155 43.94 16.43 -43.98
CA LEU A 155 43.82 14.97 -43.86
C LEU A 155 44.11 14.52 -42.42
N ASP A 156 45.18 15.06 -41.83
CA ASP A 156 45.60 14.78 -40.45
C ASP A 156 44.51 15.22 -39.46
N ALA A 157 43.92 16.40 -39.63
CA ALA A 157 42.83 16.90 -38.77
C ALA A 157 41.57 16.02 -38.80
N VAL A 158 41.20 15.45 -39.95
CA VAL A 158 40.05 14.51 -40.05
C VAL A 158 40.40 13.15 -39.46
N THR A 159 41.67 12.75 -39.52
CA THR A 159 42.18 11.52 -38.88
C THR A 159 42.13 11.65 -37.35
N VAL A 160 42.69 12.74 -36.80
CA VAL A 160 42.60 13.07 -35.36
C VAL A 160 41.15 13.17 -34.88
N ALA A 161 40.25 13.75 -35.68
CA ALA A 161 38.82 13.79 -35.37
C ALA A 161 38.19 12.39 -35.30
N LYS A 162 38.50 11.50 -36.26
CA LYS A 162 38.05 10.10 -36.24
C LYS A 162 38.55 9.38 -34.98
N ASP A 163 39.82 9.53 -34.64
CA ASP A 163 40.43 8.81 -33.52
C ASP A 163 39.88 9.30 -32.18
N LYS A 164 39.59 10.60 -32.06
CA LYS A 164 38.85 11.16 -30.91
C LYS A 164 37.42 10.59 -30.79
N LEU A 165 36.70 10.45 -31.90
CA LEU A 165 35.37 9.82 -31.91
C LEU A 165 35.43 8.33 -31.51
N ALA A 166 36.47 7.61 -31.92
CA ALA A 166 36.69 6.21 -31.50
C ALA A 166 37.00 6.10 -30.00
N GLY A 167 37.78 7.03 -29.44
CA GLY A 167 37.98 7.17 -28.00
C GLY A 167 36.67 7.39 -27.24
N LEU A 168 35.89 8.40 -27.65
CA LEU A 168 34.56 8.69 -27.06
C LEU A 168 33.60 7.49 -27.15
N LYS A 169 33.58 6.76 -28.27
CA LYS A 169 32.76 5.55 -28.42
C LYS A 169 33.16 4.46 -27.40
N THR A 170 34.46 4.30 -27.18
CA THR A 170 35.01 3.33 -26.21
C THR A 170 34.66 3.72 -24.77
N GLU A 171 34.72 5.02 -24.45
CA GLU A 171 34.29 5.56 -23.15
C GLU A 171 32.79 5.32 -22.90
N GLN A 172 31.93 5.58 -23.88
CA GLN A 172 30.49 5.29 -23.75
C GLN A 172 30.20 3.79 -23.59
N GLU A 173 30.92 2.90 -24.28
CA GLU A 173 30.76 1.45 -24.12
C GLU A 173 31.18 0.95 -22.72
N ASN A 174 32.25 1.52 -22.16
CA ASN A 174 32.65 1.23 -20.77
C ASN A 174 31.59 1.72 -19.77
N ALA A 175 31.06 2.94 -19.95
CA ALA A 175 29.97 3.45 -19.13
C ALA A 175 28.69 2.60 -19.25
N ARG A 176 28.37 2.10 -20.45
CA ARG A 176 27.25 1.17 -20.70
C ARG A 176 27.42 -0.13 -19.93
N GLN A 177 28.61 -0.74 -19.95
CA GLN A 177 28.90 -1.96 -19.18
C GLN A 177 28.75 -1.74 -17.66
N THR A 178 29.22 -0.60 -17.13
CA THR A 178 29.00 -0.25 -15.71
C THR A 178 27.51 -0.10 -15.36
N LEU A 179 26.70 0.50 -16.24
CA LEU A 179 25.25 0.60 -16.06
C LEU A 179 24.55 -0.77 -16.10
N VAL A 180 24.96 -1.66 -17.01
CA VAL A 180 24.42 -3.04 -17.10
C VAL A 180 24.75 -3.84 -15.84
N SER A 181 25.99 -3.77 -15.34
CA SER A 181 26.40 -4.42 -14.08
C SER A 181 25.62 -3.86 -12.88
N THR A 182 25.45 -2.54 -12.83
CA THR A 182 24.65 -1.86 -11.79
C THR A 182 23.19 -2.33 -11.83
N LYS A 183 22.59 -2.45 -13.02
CA LYS A 183 21.22 -2.96 -13.19
C LYS A 183 21.07 -4.39 -12.67
N ALA A 184 21.98 -5.30 -13.03
CA ALA A 184 21.95 -6.69 -12.56
C ALA A 184 22.08 -6.79 -11.03
N SER A 185 22.89 -5.92 -10.40
CA SER A 185 22.98 -5.83 -8.93
C SER A 185 21.67 -5.34 -8.30
N LEU A 186 21.02 -4.34 -8.88
CA LEU A 186 19.72 -3.84 -8.43
C LEU A 186 18.61 -4.88 -8.57
N GLU A 187 18.60 -5.65 -9.67
CA GLU A 187 17.66 -6.75 -9.90
C GLU A 187 17.87 -7.89 -8.88
N THR A 188 19.11 -8.20 -8.54
CA THR A 188 19.46 -9.16 -7.47
C THR A 188 18.96 -8.68 -6.10
N GLN A 189 19.23 -7.42 -5.74
CA GLN A 189 18.74 -6.81 -4.48
C GLN A 189 17.21 -6.77 -4.41
N LYS A 190 16.53 -6.48 -5.53
CA LYS A 190 15.07 -6.56 -5.62
C LYS A 190 14.57 -7.98 -5.37
N SER A 191 15.23 -9.00 -5.94
CA SER A 191 14.84 -10.40 -5.72
C SER A 191 14.96 -10.81 -4.25
N GLN A 192 16.00 -10.34 -3.54
CA GLN A 192 16.16 -10.57 -2.10
C GLN A 192 15.04 -9.91 -1.29
N LEU A 193 14.69 -8.65 -1.61
CA LEU A 193 13.58 -7.94 -0.96
C LEU A 193 12.23 -8.61 -1.21
N VAL A 194 11.99 -9.19 -2.40
CA VAL A 194 10.77 -9.94 -2.72
C VAL A 194 10.71 -11.27 -1.94
N SER A 195 11.85 -11.93 -1.67
CA SER A 195 11.87 -13.08 -0.76
C SER A 195 11.46 -12.67 0.65
N LEU A 196 12.11 -11.64 1.22
CA LEU A 196 11.77 -11.13 2.56
C LEU A 196 10.32 -10.66 2.65
N GLN A 197 9.79 -10.04 1.59
CA GLN A 197 8.38 -9.67 1.49
C GLN A 197 7.49 -10.91 1.61
N LYS A 198 7.80 -12.00 0.91
CA LYS A 198 7.06 -13.27 1.02
C LYS A 198 7.16 -13.83 2.45
N ASP A 199 8.36 -13.91 3.01
CA ASP A 199 8.60 -14.49 4.34
C ASP A 199 7.85 -13.72 5.45
N ALA A 200 7.73 -12.39 5.32
CA ALA A 200 6.93 -11.56 6.21
C ALA A 200 5.40 -11.74 6.03
N ASN A 201 4.91 -12.05 4.82
CA ASN A 201 3.50 -12.43 4.60
C ASN A 201 3.20 -13.83 5.15
N ASP A 202 4.08 -14.82 4.95
CA ASP A 202 3.95 -16.15 5.55
C ASP A 202 3.88 -16.08 7.09
N LYS A 203 4.70 -15.22 7.70
CA LYS A 203 4.67 -14.92 9.14
C LYS A 203 3.37 -14.25 9.58
N GLN A 204 2.80 -13.34 8.77
CA GLN A 204 1.49 -12.75 9.04
C GLN A 204 0.37 -13.81 9.02
N ASP A 205 0.36 -14.72 8.04
CA ASP A 205 -0.62 -15.81 7.98
C ASP A 205 -0.48 -16.77 9.17
N ALA A 206 0.74 -17.07 9.62
CA ALA A 206 0.99 -17.87 10.82
C ALA A 206 0.47 -17.20 12.11
N LEU A 207 0.72 -15.90 12.29
CA LEU A 207 0.20 -15.12 13.43
C LEU A 207 -1.33 -15.01 13.42
N ASN A 208 -1.93 -14.79 12.25
CA ASN A 208 -3.39 -14.80 12.07
C ASN A 208 -4.00 -16.15 12.50
N LYS A 209 -3.33 -17.26 12.19
CA LYS A 209 -3.77 -18.59 12.65
C LYS A 209 -3.69 -18.72 14.17
N GLN A 210 -2.60 -18.30 14.80
CA GLN A 210 -2.46 -18.34 16.27
C GLN A 210 -3.56 -17.53 16.97
N ILE A 211 -3.93 -16.35 16.46
CA ILE A 211 -5.04 -15.55 16.99
C ILE A 211 -6.39 -16.27 16.85
N ALA A 212 -6.61 -17.02 15.77
CA ALA A 212 -7.82 -17.84 15.62
C ALA A 212 -7.84 -19.01 16.61
N ASP A 213 -6.73 -19.73 16.74
CA ASP A 213 -6.56 -20.86 17.67
C ASP A 213 -6.81 -20.40 19.14
N HIS A 214 -6.19 -19.29 19.58
CA HIS A 214 -6.44 -18.70 20.90
C HIS A 214 -7.87 -18.17 21.10
N LYS A 215 -8.51 -17.61 20.07
CA LYS A 215 -9.91 -17.15 20.18
C LYS A 215 -10.85 -18.31 20.49
N ASP A 216 -10.66 -19.45 19.83
CA ASP A 216 -11.55 -20.60 20.02
C ASP A 216 -11.30 -21.27 21.38
N GLU A 217 -10.06 -21.23 21.90
CA GLU A 217 -9.73 -21.54 23.30
C GLU A 217 -10.43 -20.60 24.30
N LEU A 218 -10.47 -19.28 24.04
CA LEU A 218 -11.16 -18.29 24.89
C LEU A 218 -12.66 -18.62 25.00
N VAL A 219 -13.30 -19.01 23.89
CA VAL A 219 -14.71 -19.45 23.87
C VAL A 219 -14.91 -20.74 24.68
N ALA A 220 -13.99 -21.71 24.57
CA ALA A 220 -14.04 -22.94 25.37
C ALA A 220 -13.91 -22.65 26.88
N LEU A 221 -12.93 -21.84 27.28
CA LEU A 221 -12.72 -21.41 28.68
C LEU A 221 -13.94 -20.66 29.23
N GLN A 222 -14.59 -19.79 28.45
CA GLN A 222 -15.82 -19.12 28.87
C GLN A 222 -17.01 -20.07 29.04
N SER A 223 -17.12 -21.09 28.17
CA SER A 223 -18.14 -22.13 28.32
C SER A 223 -17.91 -22.98 29.57
N GLN A 224 -16.65 -23.35 29.85
CA GLN A 224 -16.27 -24.08 31.05
C GLN A 224 -16.56 -23.27 32.32
N PHE A 225 -16.14 -22.00 32.38
CA PHE A 225 -16.40 -21.11 33.52
C PHE A 225 -17.89 -20.93 33.83
N ALA A 226 -18.74 -20.88 32.78
CA ALA A 226 -20.19 -20.81 32.94
C ALA A 226 -20.79 -22.13 33.46
N GLN A 227 -20.28 -23.28 33.02
CA GLN A 227 -20.68 -24.58 33.54
C GLN A 227 -20.25 -24.77 35.00
N GLU A 228 -19.01 -24.45 35.34
CA GLU A 228 -18.48 -24.49 36.71
C GLU A 228 -19.32 -23.63 37.67
N GLN A 229 -19.77 -22.43 37.23
CA GLN A 229 -20.70 -21.60 38.01
C GLN A 229 -22.07 -22.26 38.21
N SER A 230 -22.62 -22.86 37.15
CA SER A 230 -23.91 -23.56 37.23
C SER A 230 -23.86 -24.76 38.19
N GLU A 231 -22.79 -25.54 38.16
CA GLU A 231 -22.60 -26.70 39.02
C GLU A 231 -22.35 -26.30 40.48
N ALA A 232 -21.56 -25.25 40.75
CA ALA A 232 -21.39 -24.69 42.10
C ALA A 232 -22.70 -24.10 42.67
N ALA A 233 -23.51 -23.44 41.84
CA ALA A 233 -24.82 -22.92 42.22
C ALA A 233 -25.82 -24.05 42.52
N ALA A 234 -25.76 -25.16 41.77
CA ALA A 234 -26.55 -26.36 42.04
C ALA A 234 -26.09 -27.05 43.35
N ALA A 235 -24.78 -27.18 43.58
CA ALA A 235 -24.22 -27.78 44.79
C ALA A 235 -24.54 -26.97 46.06
N THR A 236 -24.48 -25.64 46.00
CA THR A 236 -24.89 -24.77 47.13
C THR A 236 -26.39 -24.83 47.38
N GLN A 237 -27.25 -24.86 46.35
CA GLN A 237 -28.69 -25.11 46.53
C GLN A 237 -28.99 -26.49 47.11
N ALA A 238 -28.23 -27.52 46.73
CA ALA A 238 -28.38 -28.86 47.31
C ALA A 238 -27.99 -28.87 48.80
N ALA A 239 -26.85 -28.27 49.16
CA ALA A 239 -26.42 -28.13 50.55
C ALA A 239 -27.45 -27.36 51.41
N LEU A 240 -27.96 -26.23 50.90
CA LEU A 240 -29.00 -25.44 51.57
C LEU A 240 -30.29 -26.24 51.79
N LYS A 241 -30.73 -27.06 50.81
CA LYS A 241 -31.89 -27.95 50.96
C LYS A 241 -31.66 -29.03 52.03
N THR A 242 -30.47 -29.62 52.10
CA THR A 242 -30.12 -30.61 53.12
C THR A 242 -30.14 -30.01 54.53
N VAL A 243 -29.61 -28.80 54.71
CA VAL A 243 -29.61 -28.08 56.01
C VAL A 243 -31.03 -27.64 56.42
N ALA A 244 -31.85 -27.21 55.46
CA ALA A 244 -33.26 -26.91 55.71
C ALA A 244 -34.05 -28.16 56.16
N ALA A 245 -33.82 -29.31 55.51
CA ALA A 245 -34.46 -30.58 55.87
C ALA A 245 -34.09 -31.05 57.28
N SER A 246 -32.81 -30.99 57.67
CA SER A 246 -32.37 -31.35 59.02
C SER A 246 -32.91 -30.42 60.12
N THR A 247 -33.28 -29.18 59.77
CA THR A 247 -33.86 -28.21 60.72
C THR A 247 -35.35 -28.43 60.96
N ALA A 248 -36.07 -29.09 60.04
CA ALA A 248 -37.48 -29.42 60.21
C ALA A 248 -37.71 -30.61 61.16
N SER A 249 -36.87 -31.64 61.07
CA SER A 249 -37.04 -32.91 61.80
C SER A 249 -36.80 -32.84 63.32
N SER A 250 -36.35 -31.70 63.86
CA SER A 250 -36.10 -31.48 65.30
C SER A 250 -37.28 -30.82 66.04
N SER A 251 -38.46 -30.72 65.41
CA SER A 251 -39.58 -29.90 65.90
C SER A 251 -40.77 -30.68 66.49
N THR A 252 -40.57 -31.90 67.02
CA THR A 252 -41.61 -32.68 67.72
C THR A 252 -41.20 -33.13 69.12
N THR A 253 -42.00 -32.77 70.12
CA THR A 253 -41.84 -32.99 71.58
C THR A 253 -40.70 -32.17 72.24
N SER A 254 -40.87 -31.51 73.40
CA SER A 254 -42.00 -31.47 74.35
C SER A 254 -42.17 -30.12 75.09
N SER A 255 -43.37 -29.92 75.67
CA SER A 255 -43.78 -28.98 76.74
C SER A 255 -42.75 -28.70 77.86
N SER A 256 -42.75 -27.62 78.65
CA SER A 256 -43.69 -26.48 78.93
C SER A 256 -42.90 -25.38 79.70
N SER A 257 -43.32 -24.11 79.91
CA SER A 257 -44.59 -23.63 80.49
C SER A 257 -44.83 -22.09 80.35
N SER A 258 -46.04 -21.67 80.75
CA SER A 258 -46.58 -20.29 80.97
C SER A 258 -45.58 -19.18 81.38
N ALA A 259 -45.79 -17.89 81.06
CA ALA A 259 -47.07 -17.18 81.20
C ALA A 259 -47.26 -15.90 80.33
N THR A 260 -48.53 -15.73 79.89
CA THR A 260 -49.32 -14.48 79.76
C THR A 260 -48.56 -13.15 79.60
N SER A 261 -48.47 -12.61 78.37
CA SER A 261 -49.35 -11.53 77.84
C SER A 261 -48.84 -11.07 76.45
N THR A 262 -49.42 -10.17 75.64
CA THR A 262 -50.78 -9.67 75.25
C THR A 262 -50.46 -8.49 74.28
N SER A 263 -51.11 -8.20 73.14
CA SER A 263 -52.49 -8.31 72.67
C SER A 263 -52.63 -8.61 71.16
N THR A 264 -53.75 -9.26 70.77
CA THR A 264 -54.66 -8.98 69.63
C THR A 264 -54.05 -8.36 68.34
N ILE A 265 -53.89 -9.06 67.19
CA ILE A 265 -54.90 -9.68 66.28
C ILE A 265 -55.82 -8.61 65.63
N ALA A 266 -56.05 -8.51 64.31
CA ALA A 266 -55.55 -9.21 63.12
C ALA A 266 -55.13 -8.14 62.06
N ASN A 267 -55.16 -8.24 60.71
CA ASN A 267 -55.54 -9.21 59.66
C ASN A 267 -54.91 -8.67 58.33
N ASN A 268 -54.91 -9.31 57.15
CA ASN A 268 -54.47 -10.65 56.69
C ASN A 268 -54.54 -10.64 55.12
N THR A 269 -54.13 -11.74 54.47
CA THR A 269 -54.46 -12.11 53.08
C THR A 269 -53.70 -11.39 51.94
N SER A 270 -52.80 -12.17 51.36
CA SER A 270 -52.20 -12.05 50.02
C SER A 270 -53.19 -11.78 48.87
N SER A 271 -52.71 -11.17 47.78
CA SER A 271 -52.87 -11.71 46.42
C SER A 271 -52.10 -10.92 45.35
N SER A 272 -52.08 -11.48 44.14
CA SER A 272 -51.28 -11.12 42.97
C SER A 272 -51.73 -9.83 42.25
N SER A 273 -50.81 -9.30 41.42
CA SER A 273 -51.03 -8.88 40.02
C SER A 273 -50.91 -7.39 39.63
N ASN A 274 -50.43 -7.23 38.38
CA ASN A 274 -50.75 -6.19 37.40
C ASN A 274 -50.14 -4.76 37.47
N ASN A 275 -49.13 -4.56 36.61
CA ASN A 275 -49.21 -3.70 35.41
C ASN A 275 -49.27 -2.16 35.54
N SER A 276 -48.16 -1.50 35.17
CA SER A 276 -48.09 -0.51 34.06
C SER A 276 -46.62 -0.24 33.70
N SER A 277 -46.20 -0.02 32.43
CA SER A 277 -46.41 1.17 31.57
C SER A 277 -45.86 2.46 32.22
N SER A 278 -45.10 3.36 31.57
CA SER A 278 -44.81 3.57 30.12
C SER A 278 -43.83 4.75 29.89
N ILE A 279 -43.43 4.99 28.62
CA ILE A 279 -42.75 6.20 28.07
C ILE A 279 -41.24 6.26 28.48
N ILE A 280 -40.26 6.52 27.58
CA ILE A 280 -39.94 7.81 26.92
C ILE A 280 -39.59 7.68 25.40
N ASN A 281 -40.42 8.31 24.58
CA ASN A 281 -40.25 9.10 23.34
C ASN A 281 -39.12 8.87 22.30
N ASN A 282 -39.55 8.84 21.02
CA ASN A 282 -38.76 9.17 19.81
C ASN A 282 -38.89 10.66 19.41
N ASN A 283 -37.83 11.25 18.84
CA ASN A 283 -37.78 12.30 17.80
C ASN A 283 -36.29 12.68 17.57
N THR A 284 -35.75 13.10 16.41
CA THR A 284 -36.19 13.40 15.02
C THR A 284 -35.02 13.08 14.05
N THR A 285 -35.06 13.17 12.71
CA THR A 285 -36.05 12.90 11.63
C THR A 285 -35.33 13.09 10.27
N SER A 286 -35.80 12.43 9.19
CA SER A 286 -35.36 12.57 7.78
C SER A 286 -34.09 11.77 7.37
N GLY A 287 -34.03 11.11 6.20
CA GLY A 287 -35.02 10.96 5.12
C GLY A 287 -35.50 9.50 4.93
N SER A 288 -36.56 9.27 4.15
CA SER A 288 -37.11 7.91 3.96
C SER A 288 -36.62 7.25 2.67
N GLY A 289 -35.82 6.19 2.84
CA GLY A 289 -35.56 5.17 1.82
C GLY A 289 -35.66 3.80 2.46
N SER A 290 -36.28 2.82 1.79
CA SER A 290 -36.41 1.44 2.30
C SER A 290 -35.13 0.62 2.09
N HIS A 291 -34.01 1.15 2.57
CA HIS A 291 -32.71 0.48 2.53
C HIS A 291 -32.58 -0.56 3.66
N ALA A 292 -31.71 -1.55 3.51
CA ALA A 292 -31.41 -2.49 4.59
C ALA A 292 -30.61 -1.80 5.71
N ASP A 293 -31.11 -1.82 6.95
CA ASP A 293 -30.34 -1.33 8.11
C ASP A 293 -29.24 -2.33 8.49
N TYR A 294 -28.00 -1.87 8.43
CA TYR A 294 -26.81 -2.64 8.79
C TYR A 294 -26.15 -2.16 10.10
N SER A 295 -26.76 -1.21 10.82
CA SER A 295 -26.18 -0.56 12.02
C SER A 295 -25.89 -1.53 13.16
N SER A 296 -26.66 -2.62 13.25
CA SER A 296 -26.47 -3.73 14.20
C SER A 296 -25.47 -4.81 13.72
N SER A 297 -25.03 -4.75 12.46
CA SER A 297 -24.14 -5.75 11.86
C SER A 297 -22.67 -5.34 12.00
N GLY A 298 -21.87 -6.21 12.61
CA GLY A 298 -20.42 -6.00 12.83
C GLY A 298 -19.63 -5.80 11.53
N ASN A 299 -18.38 -5.37 11.65
CA ASN A 299 -17.54 -5.06 10.50
C ASN A 299 -16.96 -6.34 9.86
N THR A 300 -17.24 -6.58 8.58
CA THR A 300 -16.83 -7.80 7.85
C THR A 300 -15.70 -7.62 6.85
N TYR A 301 -15.20 -6.38 6.69
CA TYR A 301 -14.10 -6.08 5.78
C TYR A 301 -12.74 -6.41 6.44
N PRO A 302 -11.69 -6.71 5.67
CA PRO A 302 -10.39 -7.04 6.26
C PRO A 302 -9.79 -5.83 6.98
N TRP A 303 -9.22 -6.05 8.17
CA TRP A 303 -8.58 -5.01 8.98
C TRP A 303 -7.51 -4.25 8.17
N GLY A 304 -7.36 -2.95 8.45
CA GLY A 304 -6.40 -2.09 7.74
C GLY A 304 -6.80 -1.70 6.31
N GLN A 305 -7.93 -2.21 5.78
CA GLN A 305 -8.47 -1.78 4.48
C GLN A 305 -9.35 -0.53 4.62
N CYS A 306 -9.46 0.24 3.54
CA CYS A 306 -10.32 1.43 3.50
C CYS A 306 -11.78 1.10 3.76
N THR A 307 -12.26 -0.02 3.24
CA THR A 307 -13.59 -0.59 3.45
C THR A 307 -13.86 -0.94 4.93
N TRP A 308 -12.85 -1.43 5.66
CA TRP A 308 -12.95 -1.67 7.11
C TRP A 308 -13.02 -0.35 7.88
N TYR A 309 -12.18 0.63 7.56
CA TYR A 309 -12.25 1.93 8.23
C TYR A 309 -13.61 2.60 8.01
N VAL A 310 -14.11 2.63 6.77
CA VAL A 310 -15.39 3.28 6.50
C VAL A 310 -16.53 2.56 7.21
N LYS A 311 -16.57 1.22 7.27
CA LYS A 311 -17.59 0.47 8.03
C LYS A 311 -17.47 0.64 9.56
N SER A 312 -16.30 1.02 10.10
CA SER A 312 -16.16 1.29 11.55
C SER A 312 -16.65 2.68 11.96
N VAL A 313 -16.56 3.69 11.08
CA VAL A 313 -17.11 5.04 11.34
C VAL A 313 -18.53 5.25 10.81
N ALA A 314 -18.92 4.52 9.76
CA ALA A 314 -20.26 4.46 9.21
C ALA A 314 -20.84 3.06 9.43
N SER A 315 -21.26 2.77 10.67
CA SER A 315 -21.82 1.46 11.05
C SER A 315 -23.06 1.06 10.24
N TRP A 316 -23.80 2.03 9.71
CA TRP A 316 -24.94 1.84 8.81
C TRP A 316 -24.57 1.25 7.43
N ALA A 317 -23.28 1.26 7.05
CA ALA A 317 -22.82 0.73 5.77
C ALA A 317 -23.03 -0.78 5.67
N GLY A 318 -23.34 -1.27 4.46
CA GLY A 318 -23.57 -2.68 4.23
C GLY A 318 -22.31 -3.52 4.31
N ASN A 319 -22.51 -4.77 4.72
CA ASN A 319 -21.48 -5.80 4.68
C ASN A 319 -21.52 -6.55 3.34
N GLY A 320 -20.37 -6.91 2.81
CA GLY A 320 -20.27 -7.65 1.55
C GLY A 320 -20.39 -6.81 0.27
N TRP A 321 -20.40 -5.47 0.34
CA TRP A 321 -20.42 -4.54 -0.81
C TRP A 321 -19.15 -4.57 -1.71
N GLY A 322 -18.26 -5.55 -1.51
CA GLY A 322 -17.07 -5.77 -2.32
C GLY A 322 -15.92 -4.81 -2.00
N ASN A 323 -15.08 -4.58 -3.02
CA ASN A 323 -13.95 -3.66 -2.98
C ASN A 323 -14.43 -2.20 -3.09
N GLY A 324 -13.55 -1.22 -2.84
CA GLY A 324 -13.92 0.20 -2.75
C GLY A 324 -14.77 0.70 -3.92
N ALA A 325 -14.35 0.47 -5.17
CA ALA A 325 -15.09 0.87 -6.37
C ALA A 325 -16.49 0.21 -6.51
N GLN A 326 -16.76 -0.88 -5.81
CA GLN A 326 -18.01 -1.65 -5.89
C GLN A 326 -19.07 -1.21 -4.87
N TRP A 327 -18.71 -0.33 -3.92
CA TRP A 327 -19.63 0.07 -2.85
C TRP A 327 -20.83 0.87 -3.38
N GLY A 328 -20.63 1.76 -4.36
CA GLY A 328 -21.72 2.56 -4.92
C GLY A 328 -22.82 1.70 -5.57
N SER A 329 -22.44 0.73 -6.39
CA SER A 329 -23.41 -0.18 -7.03
C SER A 329 -24.04 -1.16 -6.04
N SER A 330 -23.26 -1.67 -5.08
CA SER A 330 -23.76 -2.60 -4.05
C SER A 330 -24.71 -1.93 -3.06
N ALA A 331 -24.45 -0.67 -2.69
CA ALA A 331 -25.33 0.11 -1.82
C ALA A 331 -26.65 0.46 -2.53
N ALA A 332 -26.59 0.88 -3.80
CA ALA A 332 -27.78 1.10 -4.61
C ALA A 332 -28.64 -0.17 -4.74
N ALA A 333 -28.01 -1.34 -4.93
CA ALA A 333 -28.70 -2.64 -4.93
C ALA A 333 -29.29 -3.02 -3.56
N ALA A 334 -28.75 -2.48 -2.45
CA ALA A 334 -29.29 -2.62 -1.09
C ALA A 334 -30.30 -1.51 -0.71
N GLY A 335 -30.73 -0.68 -1.68
CA GLY A 335 -31.75 0.37 -1.52
C GLY A 335 -31.25 1.72 -1.00
N PHE A 336 -29.93 1.90 -0.85
CA PHE A 336 -29.35 3.18 -0.40
C PHE A 336 -29.43 4.24 -1.50
N THR A 337 -29.55 5.51 -1.10
CA THR A 337 -29.48 6.62 -2.07
C THR A 337 -28.04 6.81 -2.50
N VAL A 338 -27.77 6.68 -3.81
CA VAL A 338 -26.42 6.83 -4.38
C VAL A 338 -26.47 7.87 -5.50
N ASN A 339 -25.67 8.94 -5.38
CA ASN A 339 -25.71 10.09 -6.28
C ASN A 339 -24.35 10.84 -6.30
N HIS A 340 -24.31 12.03 -6.91
CA HIS A 340 -23.12 12.90 -6.99
C HIS A 340 -23.19 14.12 -6.05
N THR A 341 -24.06 14.08 -5.04
CA THR A 341 -24.26 15.18 -4.07
C THR A 341 -23.44 14.91 -2.80
N PRO A 342 -22.43 15.72 -2.47
CA PRO A 342 -21.68 15.56 -1.23
C PRO A 342 -22.54 15.90 0.00
N ALA A 343 -22.51 15.06 1.03
CA ALA A 343 -23.13 15.34 2.32
C ALA A 343 -22.23 14.92 3.50
N ALA A 344 -22.26 15.66 4.60
CA ALA A 344 -21.57 15.25 5.82
C ALA A 344 -22.21 13.98 6.38
N GLY A 345 -21.40 12.98 6.71
CA GLY A 345 -21.86 11.64 7.11
C GLY A 345 -22.19 10.69 5.96
N SER A 346 -22.03 11.09 4.70
CA SER A 346 -22.07 10.19 3.54
C SER A 346 -20.75 9.43 3.35
N ILE A 347 -20.78 8.37 2.55
CA ILE A 347 -19.59 7.61 2.14
C ILE A 347 -19.25 8.00 0.71
N ILE A 348 -18.02 8.45 0.47
CA ILE A 348 -17.51 8.74 -0.86
C ILE A 348 -16.83 7.50 -1.46
N VAL A 349 -17.11 7.25 -2.74
CA VAL A 349 -16.65 6.10 -3.51
C VAL A 349 -15.79 6.59 -4.67
N PHE A 350 -14.61 5.99 -4.80
CA PHE A 350 -13.66 6.25 -5.88
C PHE A 350 -13.52 5.02 -6.77
N ALA A 351 -13.70 5.21 -8.08
CA ALA A 351 -13.53 4.15 -9.07
C ALA A 351 -12.06 3.69 -9.17
N ALA A 352 -11.85 2.50 -9.72
CA ALA A 352 -10.51 1.96 -9.91
C ALA A 352 -9.66 2.88 -10.81
N GLY A 353 -8.48 3.28 -10.35
CA GLY A 353 -7.62 4.24 -11.06
C GLY A 353 -8.09 5.70 -11.08
N GLN A 354 -9.15 6.07 -10.33
CA GLN A 354 -9.63 7.46 -10.30
C GLN A 354 -8.66 8.37 -9.54
N SER A 355 -8.35 9.56 -10.08
CA SER A 355 -7.58 10.57 -9.35
C SER A 355 -8.42 11.20 -8.25
N VAL A 356 -7.83 11.38 -7.06
CA VAL A 356 -8.48 11.87 -5.85
C VAL A 356 -7.92 13.26 -5.52
N GLY A 357 -8.70 14.30 -5.81
CA GLY A 357 -8.33 15.70 -5.61
C GLY A 357 -7.10 16.17 -6.39
N GLY A 358 -6.61 15.39 -7.36
CA GLY A 358 -5.31 15.61 -8.02
C GLY A 358 -4.09 15.31 -7.14
N GLN A 359 -4.28 14.76 -5.94
CA GLN A 359 -3.19 14.54 -4.97
C GLN A 359 -2.66 13.10 -4.98
N TRP A 360 -3.52 12.13 -5.29
CA TRP A 360 -3.16 10.71 -5.43
C TRP A 360 -4.17 10.00 -6.35
N THR A 361 -3.98 8.70 -6.58
CA THR A 361 -4.83 7.89 -7.48
C THR A 361 -5.31 6.64 -6.75
N ALA A 362 -6.62 6.38 -6.79
CA ALA A 362 -7.22 5.17 -6.23
C ALA A 362 -6.71 3.89 -6.91
N ASP A 363 -6.69 2.78 -6.19
CA ASP A 363 -6.11 1.53 -6.67
C ASP A 363 -6.66 1.12 -8.05
N GLY A 364 -5.79 0.74 -8.98
CA GLY A 364 -6.12 0.47 -10.37
C GLY A 364 -6.99 -0.77 -10.63
N SER A 365 -7.25 -1.60 -9.60
CA SER A 365 -8.14 -2.77 -9.67
C SER A 365 -9.29 -2.71 -8.66
N TYR A 366 -9.07 -2.14 -7.48
CA TYR A 366 -10.00 -2.20 -6.34
C TYR A 366 -10.71 -0.87 -6.04
N GLY A 367 -10.19 0.27 -6.53
CA GLY A 367 -10.66 1.61 -6.17
C GLY A 367 -10.50 1.91 -4.68
N HIS A 368 -11.31 2.82 -4.14
CA HIS A 368 -11.24 3.24 -2.73
C HIS A 368 -12.58 3.73 -2.18
N VAL A 369 -12.71 3.79 -0.85
CA VAL A 369 -13.82 4.45 -0.15
C VAL A 369 -13.30 5.27 1.03
N ALA A 370 -13.96 6.39 1.31
CA ALA A 370 -13.71 7.21 2.49
C ALA A 370 -15.03 7.71 3.12
N TYR A 371 -14.96 8.22 4.34
CA TYR A 371 -16.10 8.79 5.05
C TYR A 371 -16.05 10.33 4.98
N VAL A 372 -17.16 10.99 4.64
CA VAL A 372 -17.22 12.45 4.54
C VAL A 372 -17.46 13.06 5.91
N GLN A 373 -16.43 13.68 6.49
CA GLN A 373 -16.52 14.39 7.77
C GLN A 373 -17.27 15.72 7.62
N SER A 374 -17.00 16.47 6.55
CA SER A 374 -17.68 17.74 6.26
C SER A 374 -17.63 18.13 4.78
N VAL A 375 -18.49 19.07 4.39
CA VAL A 375 -18.61 19.64 3.04
C VAL A 375 -18.47 21.16 3.15
N SER A 376 -17.72 21.78 2.25
CA SER A 376 -17.51 23.23 2.19
C SER A 376 -17.38 23.67 0.73
N GLY A 377 -18.46 24.19 0.15
CA GLY A 377 -18.54 24.46 -1.29
C GLY A 377 -18.35 23.18 -2.11
N ASP A 378 -17.45 23.22 -3.10
CA ASP A 378 -17.06 22.07 -3.93
C ASP A 378 -15.89 21.25 -3.32
N SER A 379 -15.53 21.50 -2.06
CA SER A 379 -14.56 20.69 -1.31
C SER A 379 -15.24 19.83 -0.25
N VAL A 380 -14.73 18.61 -0.04
CA VAL A 380 -15.11 17.73 1.06
C VAL A 380 -13.90 17.35 1.89
N THR A 381 -14.05 17.36 3.21
CA THR A 381 -13.07 16.80 4.13
C THR A 381 -13.47 15.37 4.44
N ILE A 382 -12.59 14.45 4.07
CA ILE A 382 -12.77 13.01 4.21
C ILE A 382 -11.85 12.47 5.30
N SER A 383 -12.28 11.40 5.97
CA SER A 383 -11.39 10.53 6.74
C SER A 383 -11.35 9.14 6.12
N GLN A 384 -10.17 8.52 6.12
CA GLN A 384 -9.94 7.22 5.48
C GLN A 384 -8.91 6.38 6.23
N GLY A 385 -8.98 5.06 6.02
CA GLY A 385 -7.94 4.08 6.30
C GLY A 385 -7.52 3.39 5.00
N GLY A 386 -6.74 2.31 5.09
CA GLY A 386 -6.20 1.59 3.94
C GLY A 386 -4.68 1.42 4.03
N MET A 387 -4.17 0.27 3.57
CA MET A 387 -2.74 -0.11 3.65
C MET A 387 -1.77 0.82 2.88
N GLY A 388 -2.28 1.78 2.09
CA GLY A 388 -1.49 2.82 1.42
C GLY A 388 -1.31 4.12 2.22
N PHE A 389 -1.89 4.23 3.43
CA PHE A 389 -1.84 5.43 4.26
C PHE A 389 -0.99 5.25 5.54
N SER A 390 -0.62 6.38 6.16
CA SER A 390 0.18 6.45 7.39
C SER A 390 -0.43 5.72 8.59
N SER A 391 -1.77 5.65 8.68
CA SER A 391 -2.48 4.75 9.59
C SER A 391 -3.42 3.85 8.78
N PRO A 392 -3.16 2.55 8.63
CA PRO A 392 -4.08 1.65 7.93
C PRO A 392 -5.48 1.60 8.54
N THR A 393 -5.58 1.79 9.86
CA THR A 393 -6.84 1.89 10.62
C THR A 393 -7.42 3.30 10.69
N GLY A 394 -6.78 4.29 10.07
CA GLY A 394 -7.20 5.70 10.10
C GLY A 394 -7.11 6.33 11.50
N PRO A 395 -7.78 7.47 11.72
CA PRO A 395 -8.28 8.38 10.69
C PRO A 395 -7.13 9.13 10.01
N ASN A 396 -6.93 8.91 8.70
CA ASN A 396 -6.14 9.84 7.89
C ASN A 396 -7.14 10.85 7.32
N THR A 397 -7.08 12.11 7.75
CA THR A 397 -7.97 13.16 7.24
C THR A 397 -7.33 13.90 6.07
N GLN A 398 -8.12 14.15 5.02
CA GLN A 398 -7.71 14.86 3.80
C GLN A 398 -8.87 15.75 3.34
N THR A 399 -8.60 16.95 2.84
CA THR A 399 -9.59 17.75 2.10
C THR A 399 -9.32 17.61 0.61
N ILE A 400 -10.37 17.31 -0.16
CA ILE A 400 -10.33 17.16 -1.63
C ILE A 400 -11.34 18.10 -2.28
N SER A 401 -11.05 18.54 -3.50
CA SER A 401 -11.91 19.41 -4.31
C SER A 401 -12.47 18.69 -5.54
N GLY A 402 -13.41 19.32 -6.25
CA GLY A 402 -14.14 18.66 -7.33
C GLY A 402 -15.21 17.72 -6.79
N ALA A 403 -15.80 17.99 -5.63
CA ALA A 403 -16.68 17.08 -4.90
C ALA A 403 -17.78 16.48 -5.78
N SER A 404 -18.39 17.30 -6.64
CA SER A 404 -19.38 16.86 -7.64
C SER A 404 -18.91 15.78 -8.64
N SER A 405 -17.62 15.46 -8.69
CA SER A 405 -17.00 14.46 -9.59
C SER A 405 -16.96 13.03 -9.04
N TYR A 406 -17.36 12.83 -7.78
CA TYR A 406 -17.30 11.52 -7.09
C TYR A 406 -18.70 10.98 -6.79
N VAL A 407 -18.79 9.70 -6.45
CA VAL A 407 -20.05 9.04 -6.08
C VAL A 407 -20.19 9.03 -4.55
N TYR A 408 -21.37 9.36 -4.06
CA TYR A 408 -21.71 9.39 -2.63
C TYR A 408 -22.86 8.43 -2.33
N ILE A 409 -22.71 7.65 -1.27
CA ILE A 409 -23.73 6.80 -0.67
C ILE A 409 -24.27 7.51 0.57
N HIS A 410 -25.59 7.62 0.66
CA HIS A 410 -26.30 8.26 1.77
C HIS A 410 -27.13 7.24 2.56
N ARG A 411 -27.14 7.43 3.89
CA ARG A 411 -28.12 6.87 4.83
C ARG A 411 -29.49 7.54 4.70
#